data_AF-A0A517JRJ6-F1
#
_entry.id   AF-A0A517JRJ6-F1
#
_cell.length_a   1.000
_cell.length_b   1.000
_cell.length_c   1.000
_cell.angle_alpha   90.00
_cell.angle_beta   90.00
_cell.angle_gamma   90.00
#
_symmetry.space_group_name_H-M   'P 1'
#
loop_
_entity.id
_entity.type
_entity.pdbx_description
1 polymer ?
#
loop_
_entity_poly.entity_id
_entity_poly.type
_entity_poly.pdbx_seq_one_letter_code
_entity_poly.pdbx_strand_id
1 'polypeptide(L)' 'MNIQEATKLATERGIAIKRKSYEGSAAILPTNVGNYQCLVIAGKYSTDDKIAHAGWQPGTDDLIADDWELHY' A
#
# COMPACT_ATOMS: atom_id res chain seq x y z
N MET A 1 0.33 -6.60 -11.37
CA MET A 1 0.86 -5.34 -11.94
C MET A 1 2.21 -5.08 -11.30
N ASN A 2 3.08 -4.30 -11.92
CA ASN A 2 4.25 -3.81 -11.20
C ASN A 2 3.84 -2.70 -10.22
N ILE A 3 4.75 -2.34 -9.30
CA ILE A 3 4.50 -1.33 -8.27
C ILE A 3 4.15 0.06 -8.84
N GLN A 4 4.69 0.43 -10.00
CA GLN A 4 4.47 1.75 -10.62
C GLN A 4 3.08 1.85 -11.23
N GLU A 5 2.66 0.84 -11.97
CA GLU A 5 1.31 0.71 -12.55
C GLU A 5 0.24 0.73 -11.45
N ALA A 6 0.43 -0.10 -10.42
CA ALA A 6 -0.49 -0.18 -9.29
C ALA A 6 -0.58 1.16 -8.57
N THR A 7 0.56 1.82 -8.31
CA THR A 7 0.61 3.14 -7.67
C THR A 7 -0.16 4.20 -8.47
N LYS A 8 0.09 4.28 -9.78
CA LYS A 8 -0.59 5.25 -10.65
C LYS A 8 -2.12 5.08 -10.62
N LEU A 9 -2.59 3.86 -10.84
CA LEU A 9 -4.02 3.54 -10.85
C LEU A 9 -4.67 3.76 -9.48
N ALA A 10 -3.98 3.43 -8.40
CA ALA A 10 -4.45 3.60 -7.03
C ALA A 10 -4.59 5.08 -6.66
N THR A 11 -3.60 5.91 -7.01
CA THR A 11 -3.66 7.36 -6.77
C THR A 11 -4.78 8.03 -7.58
N GLU A 12 -4.97 7.64 -8.85
CA GLU A 12 -6.09 8.15 -9.67
C GLU A 12 -7.47 7.83 -9.07
N ARG A 13 -7.57 6.71 -8.35
CA ARG A 13 -8.83 6.20 -7.77
C ARG A 13 -8.99 6.48 -6.27
N GLY A 14 -7.95 6.95 -5.60
CA GLY A 14 -7.94 7.15 -4.15
C GLY A 14 -8.06 5.86 -3.33
N ILE A 15 -7.51 4.75 -3.82
CA ILE A 15 -7.59 3.42 -3.17
C ILE A 15 -6.20 2.86 -2.86
N ALA A 16 -6.14 1.78 -2.07
CA ALA A 16 -4.89 1.16 -1.67
C ALA A 16 -4.38 0.11 -2.69
N ILE A 17 -3.12 -0.29 -2.55
CA ILE A 17 -2.49 -1.40 -3.25
C ILE A 17 -2.02 -2.47 -2.26
N LYS A 18 -1.98 -3.72 -2.69
CA LYS A 18 -1.49 -4.84 -1.90
C LYS A 18 -0.72 -5.81 -2.80
N ARG A 19 0.26 -6.53 -2.26
CA ARG A 19 0.86 -7.69 -2.92
C ARG A 19 0.04 -8.95 -2.64
N LYS A 20 -0.21 -9.75 -3.66
CA LYS A 20 -0.89 -11.04 -3.50
C LYS A 20 -0.16 -11.99 -2.56
N SER A 21 1.17 -11.93 -2.58
CA SER A 21 2.05 -12.70 -1.69
C SER A 21 2.01 -12.26 -0.22
N TYR A 22 1.47 -11.08 0.10
CA TYR A 22 1.36 -10.65 1.49
C TYR A 22 0.23 -11.38 2.20
N GLU A 23 0.59 -12.28 3.13
CA GLU A 23 -0.36 -12.99 3.99
C GLU A 23 -1.02 -12.08 5.06
N GLY A 24 -0.60 -10.81 5.15
CA GLY A 24 -1.16 -9.82 6.07
C GLY A 24 -2.38 -9.04 5.54
N SER A 25 -3.08 -8.34 6.44
CA SER A 25 -4.18 -7.42 6.10
C SER A 25 -3.70 -6.00 5.79
N ALA A 26 -2.39 -5.79 5.63
CA ALA A 26 -1.81 -4.49 5.32
C ALA A 26 -1.87 -4.22 3.81
N ALA A 27 -2.49 -3.12 3.44
CA ALA A 27 -2.39 -2.49 2.13
C ALA A 27 -1.54 -1.21 2.22
N ILE A 28 -1.30 -0.56 1.10
CA ILE A 28 -0.53 0.69 1.03
C ILE A 28 -1.39 1.69 0.27
N LEU A 29 -1.67 2.86 0.87
CA LEU A 29 -2.25 3.97 0.14
C LEU A 29 -1.12 4.85 -0.39
N PRO A 30 -0.89 4.88 -1.72
CA PRO A 30 0.10 5.76 -2.28
C PRO A 30 -0.35 7.22 -2.15
N THR A 31 0.59 8.11 -1.85
CA THR A 31 0.34 9.54 -1.68
C THR A 31 1.44 10.34 -2.36
N ASN A 32 1.08 11.53 -2.84
CA ASN A 32 1.97 12.50 -3.46
C ASN A 32 2.56 13.49 -2.44
N VAL A 33 2.28 13.32 -1.14
CA VAL A 33 2.73 14.23 -0.09
C VAL A 33 4.10 13.79 0.44
N GLY A 34 5.15 14.58 0.17
CA GLY A 34 6.53 14.23 0.50
C GLY A 34 6.81 13.94 1.99
N ASN A 35 5.99 14.46 2.90
CA ASN A 35 6.11 14.21 4.35
C ASN A 35 5.46 12.91 4.82
N TYR A 36 4.62 12.30 3.99
CA TYR A 36 3.93 11.04 4.27
C TYR A 36 4.26 10.08 3.13
N GLN A 37 5.39 9.38 3.20
CA GLN A 37 5.94 8.63 2.06
C GLN A 37 5.07 7.42 1.62
N CYS A 38 4.10 7.01 2.44
CA CYS A 38 2.94 6.18 2.12
C CYS A 38 2.11 6.00 3.40
N LEU A 39 0.83 5.61 3.31
CA LEU A 39 0.07 5.18 4.50
C LEU A 39 -0.11 3.66 4.48
N VAL A 40 0.28 3.00 5.56
CA VAL A 40 0.06 1.55 5.72
C VAL A 40 -1.35 1.29 6.23
N ILE A 41 -2.06 0.60 5.35
CA ILE A 41 -3.40 0.02 5.23
C ILE A 41 -3.81 -1.21 6.09
N ALA A 42 -3.66 -1.35 7.41
CA ALA A 42 -4.07 -2.59 8.12
C ALA A 42 -5.60 -2.75 8.33
N GLY A 43 -6.22 -3.80 7.74
CA GLY A 43 -7.69 -4.05 7.67
C GLY A 43 -8.55 -4.02 8.95
N LYS A 44 -8.01 -3.69 10.14
CA LYS A 44 -8.79 -3.29 11.33
C LYS A 44 -8.95 -1.77 11.43
N TYR A 45 -9.32 -1.11 10.35
CA TYR A 45 -9.59 0.34 10.36
C TYR A 45 -10.81 0.76 11.19
N SER A 46 -11.65 -0.20 11.62
CA SER A 46 -12.95 0.08 12.23
C SER A 46 -13.00 -0.02 13.77
N THR A 47 -11.89 -0.19 14.46
CA THR A 47 -11.88 -0.28 15.94
C THR A 47 -10.77 0.57 16.51
N ASP A 48 -11.12 1.82 16.86
CA ASP A 48 -10.57 2.79 17.84
C ASP A 48 -9.05 2.95 18.10
N ASP A 49 -8.18 2.05 17.64
CA ASP A 49 -6.73 2.08 17.86
C ASP A 49 -5.98 2.12 16.53
N LYS A 50 -5.82 3.35 16.01
CA LYS A 50 -5.01 3.64 14.82
C LYS A 50 -3.52 3.44 15.13
N ILE A 51 -3.02 2.21 15.03
CA ILE A 51 -1.57 1.98 15.06
C ILE A 51 -1.05 2.19 13.64
N ALA A 52 -0.50 3.39 13.39
CA ALA A 52 0.31 3.61 12.20
C ALA A 52 1.58 2.75 12.34
N HIS A 53 1.66 1.66 11.57
CA HIS A 53 2.86 0.83 11.53
C HIS A 53 4.03 1.58 10.86
N ALA A 54 5.26 1.14 11.17
CA ALA A 54 6.48 1.68 10.58
C ALA A 54 6.29 1.89 9.07
N GLY A 55 6.56 3.11 8.59
CA GLY A 55 6.29 3.51 7.21
C GLY A 55 6.85 2.49 6.23
N TRP A 56 5.99 1.94 5.38
CA TRP A 56 6.43 0.99 4.38
C TRP A 56 7.44 1.67 3.45
N GLN A 57 8.62 1.05 3.33
CA GLN A 57 9.65 1.43 2.38
C GLN A 57 9.82 0.25 1.43
N PRO A 58 9.59 0.41 0.12
CA PRO A 58 9.69 -0.70 -0.82
C PRO A 58 11.11 -1.25 -0.82
N GLY A 59 11.23 -2.55 -0.53
CA GLY A 59 12.49 -3.28 -0.69
C GLY A 59 12.71 -3.72 -2.14
N THR A 60 13.85 -4.33 -2.44
CA THR A 60 14.14 -4.87 -3.78
C THR A 60 13.03 -5.81 -4.27
N ASP A 61 12.56 -6.70 -3.38
CA ASP A 61 11.50 -7.66 -3.71
C ASP A 61 10.17 -6.99 -4.05
N ASP A 62 9.90 -5.81 -3.52
CA ASP A 62 8.69 -5.03 -3.84
C ASP A 62 8.82 -4.35 -5.19
N LEU A 63 10.03 -3.88 -5.52
CA LEU A 63 10.33 -3.17 -6.76
C LEU A 63 10.33 -4.09 -8.00
N ILE A 64 10.77 -5.34 -7.86
CA ILE A 64 10.82 -6.32 -8.95
C ILE A 64 9.56 -7.19 -9.05
N ALA A 65 8.60 -6.99 -8.16
CA ALA A 65 7.40 -7.78 -8.11
C ALA A 65 6.34 -7.33 -9.12
N ASP A 66 5.69 -8.32 -9.75
CA ASP A 66 4.56 -8.13 -10.66
C ASP A 66 3.22 -8.58 -10.07
N ASP A 67 3.19 -8.90 -8.76
CA ASP A 67 2.02 -9.39 -8.04
C ASP A 67 1.24 -8.31 -7.28
N TRP A 68 1.42 -7.04 -7.64
CA TRP A 68 0.64 -5.94 -7.09
C TRP A 68 -0.78 -5.91 -7.65
N GLU A 69 -1.74 -5.64 -6.77
CA GLU A 69 -3.16 -5.48 -7.06
C GLU A 69 -3.78 -4.27 -6.34
N LEU A 70 -4.91 -3.80 -6.86
CA LEU A 70 -5.72 -2.78 -6.19
C LEU A 70 -6.48 -3.43 -5.03
N HIS A 71 -6.55 -2.74 -3.90
CA HIS A 71 -7.22 -3.20 -2.68
C HIS A 71 -8.36 -2.22 -2.34
N TYR A 72 -9.59 -2.74 -2.36
CA TYR A 72 -10.85 -2.03 -2.11
C TYR A 72 -11.34 -2.25 -0.68
#